data_AF-F0GDE6-F1
#
_entry.id   AF-F0GDE6-F1
#
_cell.length_a   1.000
_cell.length_b   1.000
_cell.length_c   1.000
_cell.angle_alpha   90.00
_cell.angle_beta   90.00
_cell.angle_gamma   90.00
#
_symmetry.space_group_name_H-M   'P 1'
#
loop_
_entity.id
_entity.type
_entity.pdbx_description
1 polymer ?
#
loop_
_entity_poly.entity_id
_entity_poly.type
_entity_poly.pdbx_seq_one_letter_code
_entity_poly.pdbx_strand_id
1 'polypeptide(L)' 'MAFDKMLAGAWHKDGTRNHDESSAANALAVLPSTTDGYHDLQLREKAGGKWRRTFKWSAAEQRYR' A
#
# COMPACT_ATOMS: atom_id res chain seq x y z
N MET A 1 2.17 -2.19 7.99
CA MET A 1 1.92 -3.63 7.78
C MET A 1 2.78 -4.14 6.63
N ALA A 2 3.20 -5.41 6.69
CA ALA A 2 3.71 -6.16 5.56
C ALA A 2 2.61 -7.10 5.06
N PHE A 3 2.57 -7.37 3.76
CA PHE A 3 1.68 -8.35 3.16
C PHE A 3 2.46 -9.20 2.16
N ASP A 4 2.22 -10.51 2.22
CA ASP A 4 2.77 -11.47 1.28
C ASP A 4 1.62 -11.96 0.40
N LYS A 5 1.85 -11.95 -0.91
CA LYS A 5 0.90 -12.41 -1.91
C LYS A 5 1.52 -13.61 -2.62
N MET A 6 0.92 -14.77 -2.40
CA MET A 6 1.26 -16.00 -3.10
C MET A 6 0.22 -16.31 -4.17
N LEU A 7 0.68 -16.47 -5.41
CA LEU A 7 -0.14 -16.88 -6.54
C LEU A 7 0.29 -18.28 -6.98
N ALA A 8 -0.63 -19.24 -6.92
CA ALA A 8 -0.40 -20.58 -7.46
C ALA A 8 -0.53 -20.54 -8.99
N GLY A 9 0.52 -20.97 -9.67
CA GLY A 9 0.55 -21.15 -11.12
C GLY A 9 0.07 -22.53 -11.55
N ALA A 10 0.32 -22.86 -12.82
CA ALA A 10 -0.02 -24.16 -13.38
C ALA A 10 0.74 -25.32 -12.72
N TRP A 11 0.09 -26.49 -12.69
CA TRP A 11 0.72 -27.76 -12.34
C TRP A 11 1.51 -28.32 -13.51
N HIS A 12 2.68 -28.88 -13.21
CA HIS A 12 3.54 -29.57 -14.15
C HIS A 12 3.26 -31.07 -14.14
N LYS A 13 3.66 -31.77 -15.21
CA LYS A 13 3.43 -33.22 -15.36
C LYS A 13 4.21 -34.08 -14.35
N ASP A 14 5.26 -33.54 -13.76
CA ASP A 14 6.11 -34.18 -12.75
C ASP A 14 5.57 -34.01 -11.32
N GLY A 15 4.40 -33.37 -11.15
CA GLY A 15 3.78 -33.13 -9.84
C GLY A 15 4.31 -31.89 -9.12
N THR A 16 5.18 -31.08 -9.74
CA THR A 16 5.56 -29.76 -9.21
C THR A 16 4.58 -28.68 -9.69
N ARG A 17 4.58 -27.49 -9.08
CA ARG A 17 3.79 -26.34 -9.54
C ARG A 17 4.56 -25.04 -9.43
N ASN A 18 4.26 -24.12 -10.33
CA ASN A 18 4.80 -22.77 -10.26
C ASN A 18 4.17 -21.96 -9.12
N HIS A 19 4.96 -21.06 -8.57
CA HIS A 19 4.53 -20.05 -7.62
C HIS A 19 5.14 -18.71 -7.97
N ASP A 20 4.32 -17.67 -7.88
CA ASP A 20 4.80 -16.30 -7.85
C ASP A 20 4.54 -15.76 -6.44
N GLU A 21 5.61 -15.38 -5.76
CA GLU A 21 5.57 -14.79 -4.43
C GLU A 21 6.05 -13.35 -4.52
N SER A 22 5.20 -12.44 -4.04
CA SER A 22 5.56 -11.03 -3.90
C SER A 22 5.27 -10.57 -2.48
N SER A 23 6.20 -9.83 -1.90
CA SER A 23 6.01 -9.17 -0.60
C SER A 23 6.02 -7.66 -0.80
N ALA A 24 5.20 -6.96 -0.04
CA ALA A 24 5.23 -5.50 0.01
C ALA A 24 4.93 -5.00 1.42
N ALA A 25 5.56 -3.87 1.74
CA ALA A 25 5.44 -3.26 3.06
C ALA A 25 5.09 -1.79 2.90
N ASN A 26 4.03 -1.37 3.60
CA ASN A 26 3.54 0.00 3.55
C ASN A 26 3.76 0.73 4.87
N ALA A 27 3.99 2.03 4.78
CA ALA A 27 4.03 2.97 5.89
C ALA A 27 2.98 4.07 5.70
N LEU A 28 2.29 4.41 6.79
CA LEU A 28 1.46 5.61 6.88
C LEU A 28 2.26 6.69 7.60
N ALA A 29 2.39 7.86 6.99
CA ALA A 29 3.09 9.01 7.54
C ALA A 29 2.15 10.21 7.66
N VAL A 30 2.33 10.99 8.72
CA VAL A 30 1.69 12.30 8.87
C VAL A 30 2.60 13.34 8.22
N LEU A 31 2.06 14.15 7.32
CA LEU A 31 2.83 15.18 6.62
C LEU A 31 2.76 16.51 7.38
N PRO A 32 3.78 17.37 7.24
CA PRO A 32 3.74 18.72 7.79
C PRO A 32 2.71 19.63 7.10
N SER A 33 2.29 19.30 5.87
CA SER A 33 1.22 20.02 5.19
C SER A 33 -0.13 19.80 5.86
N THR A 34 -0.99 20.81 5.78
CA THR A 34 -2.33 20.79 6.37
C THR A 34 -3.38 21.20 5.35
N THR A 35 -4.53 20.53 5.40
CA THR A 35 -5.74 20.86 4.63
C THR A 35 -6.91 20.99 5.60
N ASP A 36 -7.69 22.07 5.52
CA ASP A 36 -8.86 22.32 6.39
C ASP A 36 -8.56 22.21 7.90
N GLY A 37 -7.34 22.57 8.32
CA GLY A 37 -6.90 22.53 9.71
C GLY A 37 -6.37 21.18 10.20
N TYR A 38 -6.35 20.14 9.36
CA TYR A 38 -5.82 18.82 9.69
C TYR A 38 -4.57 18.50 8.88
N HIS A 39 -3.65 17.72 9.47
CA HIS A 39 -2.47 17.23 8.75
C HIS A 39 -2.86 16.27 7.61
N ASP A 40 -2.18 16.39 6.48
CA ASP A 40 -2.32 15.44 5.38
C ASP A 40 -1.67 14.10 5.76
N LEU A 41 -2.21 13.00 5.23
CA LEU A 41 -1.70 11.65 5.46
C LEU A 41 -1.09 11.09 4.18
N GLN A 42 0.04 10.40 4.28
CA GLN A 42 0.66 9.73 3.14
C GLN A 42 0.82 8.25 3.40
N LEU A 43 0.19 7.44 2.55
CA LEU A 43 0.45 6.01 2.44
C LEU A 43 1.50 5.78 1.37
N ARG A 44 2.59 5.09 1.71
CA ARG A 44 3.72 4.85 0.80
C ARG A 44 4.31 3.45 0.98
N GLU A 45 4.87 2.92 -0.08
CA GLU A 45 5.73 1.73 0.00
C GLU A 45 7.00 2.04 0.81
N LYS A 46 7.46 1.05 1.57
CA LYS A 46 8.75 1.08 2.26
C LYS A 46 9.88 0.73 1.29
N ALA A 47 11.13 0.93 1.72
CA ALA A 47 12.35 0.53 1.01
C ALA A 47 12.53 1.15 -0.40
N GLY A 48 11.96 2.33 -0.66
CA GLY A 48 12.17 3.05 -1.91
C GLY A 48 11.23 2.66 -3.05
N GLY A 49 10.13 1.95 -2.75
CA GLY A 49 9.04 1.74 -3.68
C GLY A 49 8.50 3.05 -4.27
N LYS A 50 8.07 3.01 -5.53
CA LYS A 50 7.68 4.20 -6.30
C LYS A 50 6.24 4.64 -6.00
N TRP A 51 5.44 3.77 -5.39
CA TRP A 51 4.04 4.04 -5.12
C TRP A 51 3.83 4.84 -3.83
N ARG A 52 3.02 5.89 -3.94
CA ARG A 52 2.53 6.69 -2.81
C ARG A 52 1.16 7.29 -3.12
N ARG A 53 0.35 7.46 -2.09
CA ARG A 53 -0.92 8.20 -2.13
C ARG A 53 -1.00 9.16 -0.96
N THR A 54 -1.32 10.41 -1.23
CA THR A 54 -1.60 11.41 -0.20
C THR A 54 -3.10 11.57 -0.06
N PHE A 55 -3.59 11.53 1.18
CA PHE A 55 -4.97 11.76 1.54
C PHE A 55 -5.07 13.12 2.23
N LYS A 56 -6.12 13.86 1.88
CA LYS A 56 -6.42 15.17 2.47
C LYS A 56 -7.74 15.11 3.21
N TRP A 57 -7.86 15.89 4.29
CA TRP A 57 -9.12 16.03 4.98
C TRP A 57 -10.15 16.68 4.04
N SER A 58 -11.36 16.16 4.03
CA SER A 58 -12.52 16.79 3.40
C SER A 58 -13.48 17.21 4.49
N ALA A 59 -13.61 18.53 4.70
CA ALA A 59 -14.59 19.05 5.64
C ALA A 59 -16.03 18.67 5.26
N ALA A 60 -16.34 18.59 3.97
CA ALA A 60 -17.67 18.22 3.48
C ALA A 60 -18.03 16.75 3.79
N GLU A 61 -17.08 15.83 3.64
CA GLU A 61 -17.30 14.40 3.84
C GLU A 61 -16.93 13.92 5.26
N GLN A 62 -16.37 14.81 6.09
CA GLN A 62 -15.86 14.52 7.44
C GLN A 62 -14.90 13.32 7.47
N ARG A 63 -14.04 13.19 6.45
CA ARG A 63 -13.07 12.10 6.32
C ARG A 63 -11.89 12.46 5.41
N TYR A 64 -10.86 11.64 5.45
CA TYR A 64 -9.74 11.68 4.52
C TYR A 64 -10.11 11.04 3.16
N ARG A 65 -9.71 11.67 2.05
CA ARG A 65 -9.92 11.19 0.67
C ARG A 65 -8.67 11.27 -0.21
#